data_AF-A0A271LB05-F1
#
_entry.id   AF-A0A271LB05-F1
#
_cell.length_a   1.000
_cell.length_b   1.000
_cell.length_c   1.000
_cell.angle_alpha   90.00
_cell.angle_beta   90.00
_cell.angle_gamma   90.00
#
_symmetry.space_group_name_H-M   'P 1'
#
loop_
_entity.id
_entity.type
_entity.pdbx_description
1 polymer ?
#
loop_
_entity_poly.entity_id
_entity_poly.type
_entity_poly.pdbx_seq_one_letter_code
_entity_poly.pdbx_strand_id
1 'polypeptide(L)' 'MLDRFSQFLGPEELALCQRVFDQICADASLDSKSIEAEDLAAAVLTAFHCSPNRTEADLLAAIRSRRNDFEKQTG' A
#
# COMPACT_ATOMS: atom_id res chain seq x y z
N MET A 1 8.34 -4.70 8.32
CA MET A 1 7.16 -5.18 7.57
C MET A 1 7.43 -5.30 6.08
N LEU A 2 7.99 -4.28 5.41
CA LEU A 2 8.28 -4.36 3.97
C LEU A 2 9.45 -5.27 3.57
N ASP A 3 10.31 -5.65 4.53
CA ASP A 3 11.48 -6.50 4.28
C ASP A 3 11.13 -7.84 3.62
N ARG A 4 9.99 -8.46 3.99
CA ARG A 4 9.52 -9.72 3.37
C ARG A 4 9.15 -9.54 1.89
N PHE A 5 8.84 -8.32 1.47
CA PHE A 5 8.46 -8.00 0.10
C PHE A 5 9.65 -7.62 -0.77
N SER A 6 10.80 -7.32 -0.16
CA SER A 6 12.08 -7.12 -0.87
C SER A 6 12.56 -8.35 -1.64
N GLN A 7 12.08 -9.54 -1.26
CA GLN A 7 12.37 -10.77 -2.00
C GLN A 7 11.57 -10.91 -3.30
N PHE A 8 10.47 -10.17 -3.45
CA PHE A 8 9.57 -10.27 -4.61
C PHE A 8 9.64 -9.06 -5.55
N LEU A 9 10.16 -7.93 -5.07
CA LEU A 9 10.23 -6.67 -5.79
C LEU A 9 11.68 -6.21 -5.93
N GLY A 10 12.02 -5.65 -7.10
CA GLY A 10 13.29 -4.98 -7.29
C GLY A 10 13.45 -3.74 -6.40
N PRO A 11 14.67 -3.20 -6.24
CA PRO A 11 14.95 -2.07 -5.35
C PRO A 11 14.15 -0.80 -5.71
N GLU A 12 13.87 -0.59 -7.00
CA GLU A 12 13.04 0.53 -7.48
C GLU A 12 11.57 0.37 -7.08
N GLU A 13 11.05 -0.83 -7.22
CA GLU A 13 9.65 -1.17 -6.94
C GLU A 13 9.39 -1.18 -5.42
N LEU A 14 10.38 -1.62 -4.65
CA LEU A 14 10.34 -1.56 -3.20
C LEU A 14 10.34 -0.11 -2.70
N ALA A 15 11.19 0.76 -3.26
CA ALA A 15 11.19 2.17 -2.92
C ALA A 15 9.83 2.84 -3.22
N LEU A 16 9.20 2.46 -4.33
CA LEU A 16 7.87 2.93 -4.70
C LEU A 16 6.80 2.45 -3.71
N CYS A 17 6.72 1.14 -3.47
CA CYS A 17 5.79 0.54 -2.51
C CYS A 17 5.95 1.14 -1.11
N GLN A 18 7.19 1.39 -0.68
CA GLN A 18 7.50 1.95 0.62
C GLN A 18 7.09 3.42 0.73
N ARG A 19 7.24 4.24 -0.33
CA ARG A 19 6.70 5.62 -0.36
C ARG A 19 5.19 5.64 -0.33
N VAL A 20 4.54 4.84 -1.18
CA VAL A 20 3.08 4.72 -1.19
C VAL A 20 2.56 4.33 0.18
N PHE A 21 3.19 3.32 0.79
CA PHE A 21 2.84 2.84 2.11
C PHE A 21 3.01 3.89 3.20
N ASP A 22 4.17 4.54 3.26
CA ASP A 22 4.48 5.58 4.24
C ASP A 22 3.51 6.77 4.09
N GLN A 23 3.22 7.17 2.85
CA GLN A 23 2.29 8.25 2.55
C GLN A 23 0.86 7.91 2.97
N ILE A 24 0.42 6.66 2.81
CA ILE A 24 -0.92 6.23 3.26
C ILE A 24 -0.96 6.08 4.78
N CYS A 25 0.10 5.57 5.42
CA CYS A 25 0.21 5.54 6.87
C CYS A 25 0.14 6.96 7.44
N ALA A 26 0.88 7.92 6.87
CA ALA A 26 0.86 9.31 7.29
C ALA A 26 -0.51 9.97 7.05
N ASP A 27 -1.14 9.72 5.90
CA ASP A 27 -2.45 10.26 5.53
C ASP A 27 -3.59 9.72 6.43
N ALA A 28 -3.51 8.44 6.83
CA ALA A 28 -4.47 7.83 7.75
C ALA A 28 -4.07 7.92 9.23
N SER A 29 -2.92 8.53 9.54
CA SER A 29 -2.29 8.47 10.87
C SER A 29 -2.24 7.05 11.45
N LEU A 30 -2.03 6.05 10.58
CA LEU A 30 -1.98 4.64 10.95
C LEU A 30 -0.62 4.30 11.51
N ASP A 31 -0.63 3.55 12.60
CA ASP A 31 0.59 3.05 13.19
C ASP A 31 1.17 1.96 12.29
N SER A 32 2.41 2.13 11.85
CA SER A 32 3.14 1.17 10.99
C SER A 32 3.23 -0.25 11.55
N LYS A 33 2.84 -0.47 12.81
CA LYS A 33 2.76 -1.78 13.48
C LYS A 33 1.34 -2.31 13.68
N SER A 34 0.31 -1.58 13.26
CA SER A 34 -1.07 -2.03 13.34
C SER A 34 -1.40 -3.06 12.25
N ILE A 35 -2.42 -3.88 12.50
CA ILE A 35 -2.95 -4.85 11.53
C ILE A 35 -3.36 -4.15 10.22
N GLU A 36 -3.87 -2.93 10.30
CA GLU A 36 -4.21 -2.09 9.14
C GLU A 36 -2.99 -1.76 8.28
N ALA A 37 -1.83 -1.60 8.90
CA ALA A 37 -0.58 -1.37 8.19
C ALA A 37 -0.09 -2.66 7.50
N GLU A 38 -0.33 -3.85 8.07
CA GLU A 38 -0.09 -5.11 7.32
C GLU A 38 -1.05 -5.27 6.14
N ASP A 39 -2.34 -4.97 6.34
CA ASP A 39 -3.35 -5.08 5.27
C ASP A 39 -3.05 -4.08 4.14
N LEU A 40 -2.65 -2.86 4.48
CA LEU A 40 -2.18 -1.87 3.50
C LEU A 40 -0.98 -2.35 2.71
N ALA A 41 0.02 -2.95 3.36
CA ALA A 41 1.19 -3.48 2.66
C ALA A 41 0.79 -4.61 1.69
N ALA A 42 -0.15 -5.48 2.08
CA ALA A 42 -0.70 -6.51 1.20
C ALA A 42 -1.53 -5.92 0.04
N ALA A 43 -2.31 -4.86 0.30
CA ALA A 43 -3.09 -4.15 -0.72
C ALA A 43 -2.19 -3.44 -1.73
N VAL A 44 -1.11 -2.79 -1.28
CA VAL A 44 -0.05 -2.20 -2.12
C VAL A 44 0.50 -3.26 -3.07
N LEU A 45 0.89 -4.42 -2.58
CA LEU A 45 1.41 -5.50 -3.42
C LEU A 45 0.38 -6.07 -4.38
N THR A 46 -0.85 -6.26 -3.93
CA THR A 46 -1.93 -6.76 -4.78
C THR A 46 -2.20 -5.78 -5.92
N ALA A 47 -2.25 -4.48 -5.62
CA ALA A 47 -2.39 -3.43 -6.62
C ALA A 47 -1.18 -3.40 -7.57
N PHE A 48 0.03 -3.57 -7.03
CA PHE A 48 1.26 -3.64 -7.81
C PHE A 48 1.30 -4.82 -8.78
N HIS A 49 0.80 -5.98 -8.36
CA HIS A 49 0.74 -7.17 -9.20
C HIS A 49 -0.36 -7.07 -10.26
N CYS A 50 -1.47 -6.41 -9.92
CA CYS A 50 -2.62 -6.28 -10.79
C CYS A 50 -2.48 -5.12 -11.79
N SER A 51 -1.65 -4.12 -11.47
CA SER A 51 -1.49 -2.93 -12.29
C SER A 51 -0.37 -3.12 -13.34
N PRO A 52 -0.69 -3.01 -14.64
CA PRO A 52 0.29 -3.23 -15.71
C PRO A 52 1.38 -2.15 -15.78
N ASN A 53 1.12 -0.95 -15.25
CA ASN A 53 2.02 0.19 -15.32
C ASN A 53 2.80 0.47 -14.02
N ARG A 54 2.50 -0.26 -12.93
CA ARG A 54 3.25 -0.22 -11.64
C ARG A 54 3.60 1.19 -11.17
N THR A 55 2.73 2.16 -11.40
CA THR A 55 3.03 3.58 -11.15
C THR A 55 2.56 3.99 -9.75
N GLU A 56 3.32 4.85 -9.08
CA GLU A 56 3.04 5.31 -7.70
C GLU A 56 1.61 5.84 -7.56
N ALA A 57 1.18 6.66 -8.52
CA ALA A 57 -0.14 7.29 -8.54
C ALA A 57 -1.28 6.27 -8.71
N ASP A 58 -1.09 5.24 -9.53
CA ASP A 58 -2.09 4.21 -9.78
C ASP A 58 -2.26 3.30 -8.55
N LEU A 59 -1.13 2.93 -7.92
CA LEU A 59 -1.14 2.24 -6.64
C LEU A 59 -1.83 3.06 -5.56
N LEU A 60 -1.44 4.33 -5.40
CA LEU A 60 -2.06 5.23 -4.43
C LEU A 60 -3.57 5.34 -4.65
N ALA A 61 -4.01 5.49 -5.91
CA ALA A 61 -5.42 5.55 -6.25
C ALA A 61 -6.16 4.24 -5.90
N ALA A 62 -5.59 3.08 -6.26
CA ALA A 62 -6.19 1.78 -5.98
C ALA A 62 -6.33 1.52 -4.47
N ILE A 63 -5.29 1.83 -3.69
CA ILE A 63 -5.30 1.61 -2.24
C ILE A 63 -6.18 2.64 -1.53
N ARG A 64 -6.12 3.92 -1.91
CA ARG A 64 -7.04 4.95 -1.37
C ARG A 64 -8.49 4.61 -1.67
N SER A 65 -8.78 4.09 -2.86
CA SER A 65 -10.12 3.65 -3.26
C SER A 65 -10.61 2.48 -2.40
N ARG A 66 -9.77 1.45 -2.20
CA ARG A 66 -10.08 0.34 -1.27
C ARG A 66 -10.31 0.84 0.16
N ARG A 67 -9.44 1.71 0.67
CA ARG A 67 -9.54 2.24 2.04
C ARG A 67 -10.79 3.10 2.23
N ASN A 68 -11.17 3.92 1.25
CA ASN A 68 -12.42 4.68 1.30
C ASN A 68 -13.65 3.75 1.33
N ASP A 69 -13.56 2.57 0.72
CA ASP A 69 -14.60 1.53 0.83
C ASP A 69 -14.64 0.91 2.24
N PHE A 70 -13.48 0.69 2.86
CA PHE A 70 -13.36 0.22 4.26
C PHE A 70 -13.90 1.25 5.27
N GLU A 71 -13.57 2.53 5.10
CA GLU A 71 -14.11 3.62 5.93
C GLU A 71 -15.63 3.75 5.77
N LYS A 72 -16.16 3.47 4.58
CA LYS A 72 -17.62 3.44 4.35
C LYS A 72 -18.34 2.24 4.94
N GLN A 73 -17.67 1.10 5.11
CA GLN A 73 -18.28 -0.10 5.69
C GLN A 73 -18.31 -0.10 7.22
N THR A 74 -17.60 0.83 7.86
CA THR A 74 -17.53 0.95 9.33
C THR A 74 -18.39 2.11 9.88
N GLY A 75 -19.13 2.83 9.03
CA GLY A 75 -20.08 3.89 9.39
C GLY A 75 -21.52 3.42 9.55
#